data_AF-A0A8S3J4U3-F1
#
_entry.id   AF-A0A8S3J4U3-F1
#
_cell.length_a   1.000
_cell.length_b   1.000
_cell.length_c   1.000
_cell.angle_alpha   90.00
_cell.angle_beta   90.00
_cell.angle_gamma   90.00
#
_symmetry.space_group_name_H-M   'P 1'
#
loop_
_entity.id
_entity.type
_entity.pdbx_description
1 polymer ?
#
loop_
_entity_poly.entity_id
_entity_poly.type
_entity_poly.pdbx_seq_one_letter_code
_entity_poly.pdbx_strand_id
1 'polypeptide(L)' 'MYLRMNATILGCLWDVTDRDIDGLTFFLLEQLKAGASLGEALRHGRDLCKLKCLNGAAPVIYGLPVRAR' A
#
# COMPACT_ATOMS: atom_id res chain seq x y z
N MET A 1 -16.93 2.09 -14.86
CA MET A 1 -15.61 2.01 -15.55
C MET A 1 -14.57 2.41 -14.51
N TYR A 2 -13.75 1.57 -13.87
CA TYR A 2 -13.28 0.20 -14.11
C TYR A 2 -13.00 -0.56 -12.78
N LEU A 3 -13.65 -0.24 -11.66
CA LEU A 3 -13.48 -0.98 -10.40
C LEU A 3 -14.35 -2.25 -10.42
N ARG A 4 -13.99 -3.20 -11.30
CA ARG A 4 -14.61 -4.53 -11.37
C ARG A 4 -14.31 -5.27 -10.06
N MET A 5 -15.35 -5.59 -9.27
CA MET A 5 -15.46 -6.69 -8.29
C MET A 5 -14.31 -6.98 -7.28
N ASN A 6 -13.31 -6.11 -7.12
CA ASN A 6 -12.28 -6.29 -6.11
C ASN A 6 -12.76 -5.73 -4.76
N ALA A 7 -12.60 -6.51 -3.69
CA ALA A 7 -12.97 -6.08 -2.33
C ALA A 7 -12.21 -4.83 -1.88
N THR A 8 -10.96 -4.68 -2.34
CA THR A 8 -10.03 -3.62 -1.96
C THR A 8 -9.00 -3.37 -3.06
N ILE A 9 -8.66 -2.10 -3.27
CA ILE A 9 -7.66 -1.65 -4.25
C ILE A 9 -6.70 -0.68 -3.56
N LEU A 10 -5.41 -0.88 -3.78
CA LEU A 10 -4.33 0.03 -3.37
C LEU A 10 -3.82 0.75 -4.62
N GLY A 11 -3.70 2.08 -4.57
CA GLY A 11 -3.15 2.88 -5.67
C GLY A 11 -2.53 4.17 -5.17
N CYS A 12 -1.72 4.84 -6.01
CA CYS A 12 -1.12 6.13 -5.66
C CYS A 12 -1.98 7.29 -6.16
N LEU A 13 -2.08 8.36 -5.36
CA LEU A 13 -2.82 9.58 -5.71
C LEU A 13 -2.11 10.45 -6.75
N TRP A 14 -0.77 10.36 -6.80
CA TRP A 14 0.10 11.10 -7.72
C TRP A 14 1.34 10.25 -8.03
N ASP A 15 2.17 10.75 -8.95
CA ASP A 15 3.38 10.05 -9.40
C ASP A 15 4.42 9.94 -8.28
N VAL A 16 5.00 8.75 -8.14
CA VAL A 16 6.00 8.41 -7.12
C VAL A 16 7.26 7.87 -7.77
N THR A 17 8.38 7.88 -7.05
CA THR A 17 9.64 7.33 -7.56
C THR A 17 9.80 5.84 -7.26
N ASP A 18 10.36 5.11 -8.22
CA ASP A 18 10.50 3.64 -8.20
C ASP A 18 11.13 3.12 -6.90
N ARG A 19 12.25 3.73 -6.45
CA ARG A 19 12.99 3.25 -5.28
C ARG A 19 12.16 3.17 -4.00
N ASP A 20 11.29 4.16 -3.75
CA ASP A 20 10.47 4.16 -2.53
C ASP A 20 9.24 3.26 -2.69
N ILE A 21 8.61 3.21 -3.88
CA ILE A 21 7.41 2.41 -4.10
C ILE A 21 7.72 0.91 -4.19
N ASP A 22 8.88 0.54 -4.72
CA ASP A 22 9.35 -0.85 -4.75
C ASP A 22 9.59 -1.37 -3.33
N GLY A 23 10.26 -0.57 -2.49
CA GLY A 23 10.50 -0.89 -1.09
C GLY A 23 9.20 -1.02 -0.29
N LEU A 24 8.25 -0.10 -0.51
CA LEU A 24 6.92 -0.19 0.09
C LEU A 24 6.17 -1.43 -0.37
N THR A 25 6.18 -1.72 -1.67
CA THR A 25 5.48 -2.88 -2.25
C THR A 25 6.02 -4.18 -1.69
N PHE A 26 7.35 -4.32 -1.60
CA PHE A 26 7.99 -5.50 -1.01
C PHE A 26 7.57 -5.68 0.46
N PHE A 27 7.62 -4.61 1.25
CA PHE A 27 7.18 -4.65 2.65
C PHE A 27 5.72 -5.07 2.79
N LEU A 28 4.82 -4.47 1.99
CA LEU A 28 3.40 -4.80 2.01
C LEU A 28 3.15 -6.28 1.68
N LEU A 29 3.83 -6.83 0.67
CA LEU A 29 3.70 -8.24 0.32
C LEU A 29 4.13 -9.17 1.45
N GLU A 30 5.23 -8.86 2.14
CA GLU A 30 5.70 -9.65 3.29
C GLU A 30 4.72 -9.58 4.47
N GLN A 31 4.16 -8.40 4.77
CA GLN A 31 3.17 -8.25 5.83
C GLN A 31 1.85 -8.97 5.49
N LEU A 32 1.41 -8.91 4.23
CA LEU A 32 0.23 -9.64 3.79
C LEU A 32 0.45 -11.15 3.92
N LYS A 33 1.59 -11.70 3.48
CA LYS A 33 1.92 -13.12 3.68
C LYS A 33 1.93 -13.51 5.16
N ALA A 34 2.33 -12.60 6.05
CA ALA A 34 2.29 -12.80 7.50
C ALA A 34 0.86 -12.69 8.11
N GLY A 35 -0.17 -12.43 7.31
CA GLY A 35 -1.56 -12.32 7.75
C GLY A 35 -1.93 -10.95 8.35
N ALA A 36 -1.09 -9.93 8.19
CA ALA A 36 -1.39 -8.58 8.64
C ALA A 36 -2.54 -7.97 7.83
N SER A 37 -3.25 -6.99 8.42
CA SER A 37 -4.21 -6.22 7.66
C SER A 37 -3.51 -5.26 6.71
N LEU A 38 -4.06 -5.09 5.50
CA LEU A 38 -3.49 -4.21 4.49
C LEU A 38 -3.37 -2.76 4.99
N GLY A 39 -4.36 -2.30 5.78
CA GLY A 39 -4.37 -0.95 6.34
C GLY A 39 -3.28 -0.73 7.40
N GLU A 40 -3.09 -1.70 8.31
CA GLU A 40 -2.01 -1.63 9.32
C GLU A 40 -0.64 -1.72 8.65
N ALA A 41 -0.48 -2.65 7.70
CA ALA A 41 0.75 -2.79 6.93
C ALA A 41 1.07 -1.49 6.19
N LEU A 42 0.09 -0.87 5.50
CA LEU A 42 0.33 0.39 4.81
C LEU A 42 0.75 1.49 5.77
N ARG A 43 0.06 1.65 6.91
CA ARG A 43 0.43 2.66 7.92
C ARG A 43 1.91 2.56 8.30
N HIS A 44 2.41 1.35 8.58
CA HIS A 44 3.82 1.14 8.93
C HIS A 44 4.75 1.30 7.73
N GLY A 45 4.33 0.85 6.54
CA GLY A 45 5.14 0.93 5.33
C GLY A 45 5.44 2.36 4.90
N ARG A 46 4.53 3.32 5.16
CA ARG A 46 4.75 4.75 4.83
C ARG A 46 6.01 5.33 5.49
N ASP A 47 6.40 4.81 6.65
CA ASP A 47 7.60 5.25 7.37
C ASP A 47 8.91 4.73 6.79
N LEU A 48 8.84 3.70 5.92
CA LEU A 48 10.00 3.13 5.23
C LEU A 48 10.43 3.97 4.02
N CYS A 49 9.51 4.73 3.43
CA CYS A 49 9.81 5.61 2.31
C CYS A 49 10.75 6.73 2.77
N LYS A 50 11.81 6.99 1.98
CA LYS A 50 12.74 8.09 2.26
C LYS A 50 12.02 9.44 2.21
N LEU A 51 11.16 9.63 1.21
CA LEU A 51 10.32 10.82 1.08
C LEU A 51 8.93 10.54 1.67
N LYS A 52 8.81 10.57 3.00
CA LYS A 52 7.56 10.21 3.71
C LYS A 52 6.32 10.96 3.22
N CYS A 53 6.42 12.26 3.02
CA CYS A 53 5.28 13.08 2.61
C CYS A 53 5.05 13.09 1.09
N LEU A 54 6.08 12.81 0.28
CA LEU A 54 5.94 12.81 -1.17
C LEU A 54 5.57 11.42 -1.70
N ASN A 55 6.36 10.41 -1.36
CA ASN A 55 6.13 9.03 -1.80
C ASN A 55 5.32 8.24 -0.79
N GLY A 56 5.59 8.38 0.51
CA GLY A 56 4.85 7.64 1.55
C GLY A 56 3.41 8.10 1.73
N ALA A 57 3.06 9.34 1.39
CA ALA A 57 1.70 9.84 1.54
C ALA A 57 0.77 9.48 0.36
N ALA A 58 1.35 9.20 -0.82
CA ALA A 58 0.63 8.95 -2.07
C ALA A 58 -0.25 7.68 -2.07
N PRO A 59 0.18 6.53 -1.50
CA PRO A 59 -0.56 5.29 -1.61
C PRO A 59 -1.83 5.31 -0.74
N VAL A 60 -2.99 5.08 -1.33
CA VAL A 60 -4.29 5.05 -0.68
C VAL A 60 -5.02 3.76 -0.96
N ILE A 61 -5.84 3.33 0.00
CA ILE A 61 -6.66 2.12 -0.10
C ILE A 61 -8.12 2.54 -0.29
N TYR A 62 -8.75 2.00 -1.32
CA TYR A 62 -10.19 2.10 -1.57
C TYR A 62 -10.83 0.71 -1.40
N GLY A 63 -11.87 0.60 -0.58
CA GLY A 63 -12.62 -0.64 -0.36
C GLY A 63 -12.71 -1.03 1.11
N LEU A 64 -12.89 -2.33 1.38
CA LEU A 64 -13.04 -2.86 2.74
C LEU A 64 -11.69 -3.25 3.36
N PRO A 65 -11.59 -3.36 4.70
CA PRO A 65 -10.40 -3.91 5.34
C PRO A 65 -10.18 -5.37 4.94
N VAL A 66 -8.99 -5.69 4.42
CA VAL A 66 -8.61 -7.06 4.02
C VAL A 66 -7.38 -7.54 4.76
N ARG A 67 -7.31 -8.85 4.97
CA ARG A 67 -6.18 -9.60 5.52
C ARG A 67 -5.89 -10.74 4.55
N ALA A 68 -4.62 -11.03 4.27
CA ALA A 68 -4.31 -12.21 3.49
C ALA A 68 -4.58 -13.46 4.32
N ARG A 69 -5.04 -14.52 3.65
CA ARG A 69 -5.41 -15.79 4.24
C ARG A 69 -4.32 -16.83 3.97
#